data_AF-A0A949P873-F1
#
_entry.id   AF-A0A949P873-F1
#
_cell.length_a   1.000
_cell.length_b   1.000
_cell.length_c   1.000
_cell.angle_alpha   90.00
_cell.angle_beta   90.00
_cell.angle_gamma   90.00
#
_symmetry.space_group_name_H-M   'P 1'
#
loop_
_entity.id
_entity.type
_entity.pdbx_description
1 polymer ?
#
loop_
_entity_poly.entity_id
_entity_poly.type
_entity_poly.pdbx_seq_one_letter_code
_entity_poly.pdbx_strand_id
1 'polypeptide(L)' 'MKLFVTGAAGFIGSNYVRYVLDTTDHSVTIYDSLTYAGNLESIRDVLDDS' A
#
# COMPACT_ATOMS: atom_id res chain seq x y z
N MET A 1 -4.96 12.44 -7.30
CA MET A 1 -6.18 11.60 -7.28
C MET A 1 -6.22 10.81 -5.98
N LYS A 2 -7.39 10.29 -5.56
CA LYS A 2 -7.50 9.34 -4.43
C LYS A 2 -7.60 7.93 -4.99
N LEU A 3 -6.66 7.06 -4.63
CA LEU A 3 -6.59 5.68 -5.10
C LEU A 3 -6.96 4.72 -3.97
N PHE A 4 -7.80 3.74 -4.27
CA PHE A 4 -8.16 2.67 -3.34
C PHE A 4 -7.47 1.38 -3.80
N VAL A 5 -6.49 0.93 -3.03
CA VAL A 5 -5.62 -0.20 -3.40
C VAL A 5 -5.92 -1.38 -2.49
N THR A 6 -6.40 -2.46 -3.10
CA THR A 6 -6.63 -3.73 -2.40
C THR A 6 -5.40 -4.64 -2.49
N GLY A 7 -5.15 -5.44 -1.46
CA GLY A 7 -4.01 -6.38 -1.48
C GLY A 7 -2.63 -5.70 -1.41
N ALA A 8 -2.56 -4.49 -0.85
CA ALA A 8 -1.34 -3.69 -0.81
C ALA A 8 -0.23 -4.29 0.06
N ALA A 9 -0.54 -5.18 1.01
CA ALA A 9 0.45 -5.85 1.84
C ALA A 9 1.12 -7.05 1.15
N GLY A 10 0.68 -7.40 -0.08
CA GLY A 10 1.32 -8.40 -0.92
C GLY A 10 2.51 -7.87 -1.73
N PHE A 11 3.18 -8.74 -2.50
CA PHE A 11 4.38 -8.38 -3.26
C PHE A 11 4.15 -7.25 -4.29
N ILE A 12 3.18 -7.40 -5.19
CA ILE A 12 2.90 -6.40 -6.22
C ILE A 12 2.25 -5.15 -5.61
N GLY A 13 1.28 -5.34 -4.72
CA GLY A 13 0.54 -4.24 -4.10
C GLY A 13 1.46 -3.28 -3.36
N SER A 14 2.42 -3.79 -2.59
CA SER A 14 3.32 -2.95 -1.78
C SER A 14 4.30 -2.15 -2.64
N ASN A 15 4.77 -2.73 -3.76
CA ASN A 15 5.60 -2.00 -4.72
C ASN A 15 4.78 -0.96 -5.50
N TYR A 16 3.54 -1.28 -5.86
CA TYR A 16 2.65 -0.34 -6.54
C TYR A 16 2.36 0.88 -5.67
N VAL A 17 2.07 0.70 -4.37
CA VAL A 17 1.84 1.81 -3.45
C VAL A 17 3.07 2.72 -3.40
N ARG A 18 4.27 2.16 -3.21
CA ARG A 18 5.52 2.95 -3.22
C ARG A 18 5.71 3.71 -4.52
N TYR A 19 5.56 3.03 -5.66
CA TYR A 19 5.68 3.67 -6.96
C TYR A 19 4.73 4.86 -7.11
N VAL A 20 3.47 4.71 -6.71
CA VAL A 20 2.47 5.80 -6.77
C VAL A 20 2.86 6.96 -5.88
N LEU A 21 3.25 6.70 -4.63
CA LEU A 21 3.63 7.74 -3.66
C LEU A 21 4.92 8.47 -4.08
N ASP A 22 5.87 7.76 -4.70
CA ASP A 22 7.16 8.33 -5.14
C ASP A 22 7.05 9.13 -6.45
N THR A 23 6.09 8.80 -7.32
CA THR A 23 6.03 9.35 -8.68
C THR A 23 4.85 10.29 -8.93
N THR A 24 3.93 10.42 -7.97
CA THR A 24 2.71 11.23 -8.14
C THR A 24 2.31 11.91 -6.84
N ASP A 25 1.55 13.01 -6.95
CA ASP A 25 0.89 13.65 -5.79
C ASP A 25 -0.44 12.97 -5.42
N HIS A 26 -0.55 11.66 -5.63
CA HIS A 26 -1.78 10.93 -5.34
C HIS A 26 -1.79 10.46 -3.88
N SER A 27 -2.99 10.36 -3.32
CA SER A 27 -3.19 9.73 -2.01
C SER A 27 -3.70 8.31 -2.20
N VAL A 28 -3.25 7.41 -1.33
CA VAL A 28 -3.60 6.00 -1.38
C VAL A 28 -4.32 5.61 -0.09
N THR A 29 -5.48 4.98 -0.23
CA THR A 29 -6.14 4.24 0.85
C THR A 29 -5.89 2.77 0.61
N ILE A 30 -5.21 2.12 1.55
CA ILE A 30 -4.92 0.70 1.51
C ILE A 30 -6.08 -0.08 2.14
N TYR A 31 -6.49 -1.17 1.49
CA TYR A 31 -7.39 -2.16 2.06
C TYR A 31 -6.79 -3.56 1.89
N ASP A 32 -6.36 -4.18 2.98
CA ASP A 32 -5.78 -5.50 2.97
C ASP A 32 -6.41 -6.38 4.05
N SER A 33 -6.59 -7.66 3.73
CA SER A 33 -7.14 -8.65 4.65
C SER A 33 -6.06 -9.42 5.42
N LEU A 34 -4.78 -9.19 5.08
CA LEU A 34 -3.61 -9.81 5.71
C LEU A 34 -3.73 -11.34 5.78
N THR A 35 -4.18 -11.94 4.67
CA THR A 35 -4.16 -13.41 4.51
C THR A 35 -2.73 -13.93 4.37
N TYR A 36 -2.53 -15.23 4.14
CA TYR A 36 -1.21 -15.87 4.08
C TYR A 36 -0.14 -15.10 3.27
N ALA A 37 -0.51 -14.49 2.15
CA ALA A 37 0.42 -13.76 1.28
C ALA A 37 0.61 -12.27 1.66
N GLY A 38 -0.18 -11.75 2.60
CA GLY A 38 -0.10 -10.36 3.06
C GLY A 38 0.80 -10.23 4.29
N ASN A 39 1.74 -9.30 4.24
CA ASN A 39 2.62 -8.99 5.37
C ASN A 39 2.60 -7.48 5.65
N LEU A 40 2.21 -7.11 6.86
CA LEU A 40 2.13 -5.71 7.28
C LEU A 40 3.51 -5.01 7.21
N GLU A 41 4.60 -5.73 7.46
CA GLU A 41 5.97 -5.20 7.32
C GLU A 41 6.27 -4.75 5.89
N SER A 42 5.60 -5.30 4.88
CA SER A 42 5.77 -4.90 3.47
C SER A 42 5.27 -3.50 3.17
N ILE A 43 4.47 -2.88 4.04
CA ILE A 43 3.91 -1.53 3.84
C ILE A 43 4.14 -0.60 5.04
N ARG A 44 4.84 -1.06 6.08
CA ARG A 44 4.94 -0.35 7.36
C ARG A 44 5.62 1.02 7.24
N ASP A 45 6.55 1.15 6.32
CA ASP A 45 7.28 2.38 5.97
C ASP A 45 6.43 3.44 5.27
N VAL A 46 5.28 3.04 4.69
CA VAL A 46 4.38 3.95 3.95
C VAL A 46 3.04 4.16 4.65
N LEU A 47 2.86 3.60 5.86
CA LEU A 47 1.69 3.87 6.67
C LEU A 47 1.86 5.22 7.38
N ASP A 48 0.76 5.96 7.45
CA ASP A 48 0.67 7.19 8.22
C ASP A 48 0.35 6.84 9.69
N ASP A 49 1.02 7.45 10.66
CA ASP A 49 0.87 7.20 12.11
C ASP A 49 -0.42 7.82 12.71
N SER A 50 -1.46 8.02 11.88
CA SER A 50 -2.70 8.74 12.24
C SER A 50 -3.58 8.01 13.26
#